data_AF-A0A832UB77-F1
#
_entry.id   AF-A0A832UB77-F1
#
_cell.length_a   1.000
_cell.length_b   1.000
_cell.length_c   1.000
_cell.angle_alpha   90.00
_cell.angle_beta   90.00
_cell.angle_gamma   90.00
#
_symmetry.space_group_name_H-M   'P 1'
#
loop_
_entity.id
_entity.type
_entity.pdbx_description
1 polymer ?
#
loop_
_entity_poly.entity_id
_entity_poly.type
_entity_poly.pdbx_seq_one_letter_code
_entity_poly.pdbx_strand_id
1 'polypeptide(L)' 'MQLDRILSTIDTIERGRREANIEPICAPFIEIWNKCSDIGEEPLRDALNKLYVDGKIKVWKGINDLIVQKV' A
#
# COMPACT_ATOMS: atom_id res chain seq x y z
N MET A 1 3.09 -4.83 14.76
CA MET A 1 2.87 -3.42 15.18
C MET A 1 3.03 -2.44 14.01
N GLN A 2 4.19 -2.34 13.32
CA GLN A 2 4.31 -1.47 12.12
C GLN A 2 3.55 -2.02 10.90
N LEU A 3 3.61 -3.33 10.65
CA LEU A 3 2.91 -3.96 9.52
C LEU A 3 1.38 -3.81 9.63
N ASP A 4 0.82 -3.97 10.83
CA ASP A 4 -0.62 -3.82 11.10
C ASP A 4 -1.10 -2.38 10.85
N ARG A 5 -0.26 -1.38 11.19
CA ARG A 5 -0.53 0.03 10.90
C ARG A 5 -0.53 0.32 9.40
N ILE A 6 0.41 -0.24 8.65
CA ILE A 6 0.47 -0.09 7.19
C ILE A 6 -0.77 -0.74 6.57
N LEU A 7 -1.13 -1.95 6.98
CA LEU A 7 -2.32 -2.64 6.48
C LEU A 7 -3.61 -1.86 6.77
N SER A 8 -3.78 -1.36 8.00
CA SER A 8 -4.92 -0.52 8.37
C SER A 8 -5.00 0.79 7.56
N THR A 9 -3.85 1.36 7.22
CA THR A 9 -3.77 2.55 6.35
C THR A 9 -4.25 2.23 4.95
N ILE A 10 -3.82 1.09 4.39
CA ILE A 10 -4.24 0.60 3.09
C ILE A 10 -5.75 0.36 3.09
N ASP A 11 -6.28 -0.40 4.05
CA ASP A 11 -7.72 -0.69 4.17
C ASP A 11 -8.57 0.59 4.25
N THR A 12 -8.07 1.62 4.92
CA THR A 12 -8.74 2.92 5.02
C THR A 12 -8.79 3.64 3.68
N ILE A 13 -7.68 3.65 2.94
CA ILE A 13 -7.62 4.24 1.59
C ILE A 13 -8.55 3.48 0.64
N GLU A 14 -8.46 2.15 0.60
CA GLU A 14 -9.25 1.31 -0.30
C GLU A 14 -10.75 1.44 -0.04
N ARG A 15 -11.15 1.53 1.23
CA ARG A 15 -12.55 1.81 1.61
C ARG A 15 -13.00 3.17 1.09
N GLY A 16 -12.21 4.23 1.29
CA GLY A 16 -12.56 5.56 0.78
C GLY A 16 -12.70 5.58 -0.75
N ARG A 17 -11.83 4.86 -1.47
CA ARG A 17 -11.92 4.72 -2.93
C ARG A 17 -13.18 3.96 -3.35
N ARG A 18 -13.53 2.88 -2.64
CA ARG A 18 -14.76 2.11 -2.87
C ARG A 18 -16.01 2.95 -2.65
N GLU A 19 -16.07 3.69 -1.55
CA GLU A 19 -17.20 4.58 -1.23
C GLU A 19 -17.34 5.70 -2.27
N ALA A 20 -16.23 6.19 -2.82
CA ALA A 20 -16.19 7.20 -3.87
C ALA A 20 -16.35 6.66 -5.30
N ASN A 21 -16.51 5.33 -5.48
CA ASN A 21 -16.53 4.66 -6.79
C ASN A 21 -15.31 4.98 -7.68
N ILE A 22 -14.13 5.11 -7.07
CA ILE A 22 -12.87 5.38 -7.78
C ILE A 22 -12.12 4.07 -8.03
N GLU A 23 -11.96 3.71 -9.30
CA GLU A 23 -11.14 2.57 -9.72
C GLU A 23 -9.71 3.01 -10.13
N PRO A 24 -8.70 2.16 -9.91
CA PRO A 24 -8.78 0.91 -9.17
C PRO A 24 -8.95 1.15 -7.67
N ILE A 25 -9.63 0.25 -6.97
CA ILE A 25 -9.84 0.35 -5.50
C ILE A 25 -8.53 0.36 -4.70
N CYS A 26 -7.43 -0.17 -5.23
CA CYS A 26 -6.17 -0.32 -4.49
C CYS A 26 -5.58 1.00 -3.98
N ALA A 27 -4.91 0.96 -2.83
CA ALA A 27 -4.21 2.12 -2.28
C ALA A 27 -2.96 2.47 -3.11
N PRO A 28 -2.83 3.72 -3.61
CA PRO A 28 -1.63 4.17 -4.31
C PRO A 28 -0.43 4.32 -3.37
N PHE A 29 0.77 3.94 -3.81
CA PHE A 29 2.00 4.07 -3.01
C PHE A 29 2.17 5.47 -2.38
N ILE A 30 1.94 6.52 -3.17
CA ILE A 30 2.15 7.90 -2.71
C ILE A 30 1.21 8.26 -1.55
N GLU A 31 -0.02 7.74 -1.55
CA GLU A 31 -0.98 7.97 -0.46
C GLU A 31 -0.57 7.21 0.80
N ILE A 32 -0.06 5.98 0.64
CA ILE A 32 0.48 5.20 1.76
C ILE A 32 1.71 5.90 2.33
N TRP A 33 2.64 6.34 1.47
CA TRP A 33 3.85 7.08 1.85
C TRP A 33 3.52 8.33 2.64
N ASN A 34 2.56 9.14 2.17
CA ASN A 34 2.15 10.36 2.87
C ASN A 34 1.60 10.08 4.28
N LYS A 35 0.99 8.92 4.52
CA LYS A 35 0.42 8.52 5.83
C LYS A 35 1.39 7.70 6.71
N CYS A 36 2.48 7.23 6.14
CA CYS A 36 3.48 6.37 6.79
C CYS A 36 4.92 6.90 6.58
N SER A 37 5.07 8.22 6.37
CA SER A 37 6.37 8.84 6.06
C SER A 37 7.38 8.71 7.20
N ASP A 38 6.89 8.51 8.43
CA ASP A 38 7.70 8.24 9.62
C ASP A 38 8.42 6.88 9.60
N ILE A 39 8.02 5.96 8.71
CA ILE A 39 8.62 4.62 8.59
C ILE A 39 9.92 4.65 7.75
N GLY A 40 10.11 5.67 6.92
CA GLY A 40 11.19 5.71 5.94
C GLY A 40 10.86 4.91 4.67
N GLU A 41 11.45 5.31 3.54
CA GLU A 41 11.02 4.81 2.23
C GLU A 41 11.36 3.32 2.03
N GLU A 42 12.59 2.91 2.32
CA GLU A 42 13.02 1.52 2.18
C GLU A 42 12.24 0.57 3.13
N PRO A 43 12.11 0.86 4.44
CA PRO A 43 11.34 0.00 5.32
C PRO A 43 9.85 -0.07 4.96
N LEU A 44 9.27 1.01 4.41
CA LEU A 44 7.90 0.97 3.92
C LEU A 44 7.78 0.07 2.69
N ARG A 45 8.72 0.17 1.73
CA ARG A 45 8.75 -0.69 0.55
C ARG A 45 8.88 -2.16 0.93
N ASP A 46 9.75 -2.50 1.87
CA ASP A 46 9.94 -3.88 2.36
C ASP A 46 8.66 -4.42 3.03
N ALA A 47 8.00 -3.59 3.84
CA ALA A 47 6.74 -3.96 4.47
C ALA A 47 5.61 -4.18 3.44
N LEU A 48 5.53 -3.32 2.41
CA LEU A 48 4.55 -3.46 1.34
C LEU A 48 4.82 -4.70 0.48
N ASN A 49 6.08 -4.99 0.17
CA ASN A 49 6.47 -6.21 -0.53
C ASN A 49 6.11 -7.45 0.27
N LYS A 50 6.38 -7.46 1.58
CA LYS A 50 5.96 -8.55 2.46
C LYS A 50 4.45 -8.76 2.44
N LEU A 51 3.67 -7.68 2.61
CA LEU A 51 2.20 -7.75 2.56
C LEU A 51 1.68 -8.25 1.21
N TYR A 52 2.33 -7.89 0.11
CA TYR A 52 1.98 -8.38 -1.22
C TYR A 52 2.30 -9.86 -1.40
N VAL A 53 3.51 -10.30 -1.03
CA VAL A 53 3.92 -11.72 -1.06
C VAL A 53 3.02 -12.58 -0.17
N ASP A 54 2.63 -12.06 0.99
CA ASP A 54 1.71 -12.72 1.93
C ASP A 54 0.23 -12.69 1.45
N GLY A 55 -0.06 -12.11 0.28
CA GLY A 55 -1.40 -12.01 -0.30
C GLY A 55 -2.37 -11.13 0.49
N LYS A 56 -1.86 -10.25 1.36
CA LYS A 56 -2.67 -9.35 2.21
C LYS A 56 -3.17 -8.11 1.47
N ILE A 57 -2.46 -7.69 0.42
CA ILE A 57 -2.82 -6.50 -0.36
C ILE A 57 -2.82 -6.81 -1.86
N LYS A 58 -3.63 -6.06 -2.62
CA LYS A 58 -3.61 -6.12 -4.09
C LYS A 58 -2.81 -4.96 -4.64
N VAL A 59 -1.99 -5.27 -5.64
CA VAL A 59 -1.18 -4.27 -6.35
C VAL A 59 -1.65 -4.21 -7.80
N TRP A 60 -1.95 -3.00 -8.27
CA TRP A 60 -2.22 -2.76 -9.68
C TRP A 60 -0.95 -2.35 -10.41
N LYS A 61 -0.63 -3.08 -11.48
CA LYS A 61 0.48 -2.72 -12.37
C LYS A 61 0.18 -1.34 -12.98
N GLY A 62 1.13 -0.42 -12.87
CA GLY A 62 1.04 1.00 -13.27
C GLY A 62 0.85 1.99 -12.10
N ILE A 63 0.23 1.57 -10.99
CA ILE A 63 0.03 2.44 -9.81
C ILE A 63 1.05 2.14 -8.71
N ASN A 64 1.40 0.86 -8.60
CA ASN A 64 2.29 0.34 -7.58
C ASN A 64 3.49 -0.40 -8.21
N ASP A 65 3.80 -0.14 -9.48
CA ASP A 65 4.88 -0.80 -10.23
C ASP A 65 6.25 -0.68 -9.55
N LEU A 66 6.49 0.44 -8.86
CA LEU A 66 7.73 0.67 -8.13
C LEU A 66 7.81 -0.10 -6.80
N ILE A 67 6.68 -0.53 -6.21
CA ILE A 67 6.68 -1.30 -4.95
C ILE A 67 7.17 -2.72 -5.23
N VAL A 68 6.68 -3.34 -6.30
CA VAL A 68 6.83 -4.79 -6.56
C VAL A 68 8.21 -5.18 -7.12
N GLN A 69 9.01 -4.22 -7.59
CA GLN A 69 10.30 -4.50 -8.19
C GLN A 69 11.47 -4.23 -7.26
N LYS A 70 11.69 -5.13 -6.31
CA LYS A 70 13.03 -5.63 -5.94
C LYS A 70 12.86 -7.08 -5.49
N VAL A 71 12.82 -7.98 -6.48
CA VAL A 71 13.23 -9.37 -6.26
C VAL A 71 14.75 -9.38 -6.16
#